data_AF-A0A8T1EBW7-F1
#
_entry.id   AF-A0A8T1EBW7-F1
#
_cell.length_a   1.000
_cell.length_b   1.000
_cell.length_c   1.000
_cell.angle_alpha   90.00
_cell.angle_beta   90.00
_cell.angle_gamma   90.00
#
_symmetry.space_group_name_H-M   'P 1'
#
loop_
_entity.id
_entity.type
_entity.pdbx_description
1 polymer ?
#
loop_
_entity_poly.entity_id
_entity_poly.type
_entity_poly.pdbx_seq_one_letter_code
_entity_poly.pdbx_strand_id
1 'polypeptide(L)'
;MARLLYFFAEYNFPAEYKPGRLNVLADALSRRPDYAVKTADANRIGVERVSAPSSSLINDVKAAYANDADAKQLLSYASAPSAVDDDVVRIVVSNDYDLRMRIMYEYHDAPTARHPGREKTYLLLTRDFF
;
A
#
# COMPACT_ATOMS: atom_id res chain seq x y z
N MET A 1 -7.99 -10.21 26.16
CA MET A 1 -9.31 -10.41 25.52
C MET A 1 -10.43 -9.83 26.41
N ALA A 2 -10.46 -8.52 26.66
CA ALA A 2 -11.44 -7.91 27.60
C ALA A 2 -12.17 -6.68 27.03
N ARG A 3 -11.51 -5.90 26.15
CA ARG A 3 -12.07 -4.66 25.59
C ARG A 3 -13.36 -4.85 24.77
N LEU A 4 -13.57 -6.01 24.16
CA LEU A 4 -14.69 -6.26 23.25
C LEU A 4 -15.87 -6.99 23.90
N LEU A 5 -15.77 -7.40 25.17
CA LEU A 5 -16.81 -8.19 25.83
C LEU A 5 -18.12 -7.40 26.00
N TYR A 6 -18.04 -6.13 26.38
CA TYR A 6 -19.22 -5.27 26.50
C TYR A 6 -19.93 -5.09 25.16
N PHE A 7 -19.16 -4.89 24.08
CA PHE A 7 -19.71 -4.77 22.73
C PHE A 7 -20.41 -6.05 22.25
N PHE A 8 -19.80 -7.23 22.46
CA PHE A 8 -20.44 -8.49 22.06
C PHE A 8 -21.69 -8.82 22.87
N ALA A 9 -21.79 -8.37 24.12
CA ALA A 9 -22.96 -8.58 24.98
C ALA A 9 -24.22 -7.86 24.47
N GLU A 10 -24.08 -6.87 23.57
CA GLU A 10 -25.20 -6.19 22.92
C GLU A 10 -25.91 -7.08 21.87
N TYR A 11 -25.29 -8.19 21.47
CA TYR A 11 -25.80 -9.09 20.43
C TYR A 11 -26.06 -10.50 20.99
N ASN A 12 -27.14 -11.14 20.54
CA ASN A 12 -27.41 -12.54 20.86
C ASN A 12 -27.01 -13.42 19.67
N PHE A 13 -25.81 -14.01 19.72
CA PHE A 13 -25.31 -14.90 18.67
C PHE A 13 -24.60 -16.13 19.26
N PRO A 14 -24.76 -17.31 18.63
CA PRO A 14 -23.95 -18.48 18.96
C PRO A 14 -22.56 -18.33 18.32
N ALA A 15 -21.51 -18.64 19.09
CA ALA A 15 -20.15 -18.73 18.57
C ALA A 15 -19.93 -20.11 17.93
N GLU A 16 -19.80 -20.16 16.60
CA GLU A 16 -19.54 -21.40 15.86
C GLU A 16 -18.22 -21.30 15.08
N TYR A 17 -17.42 -22.37 15.14
CA TYR A 17 -16.24 -22.50 14.27
C TYR A 17 -16.65 -22.80 12.83
N LYS A 18 -16.15 -22.01 11.88
CA LYS A 18 -16.30 -22.27 10.43
C LYS A 18 -14.95 -22.68 9.84
N PRO A 19 -14.80 -23.93 9.37
CA PRO A 19 -13.58 -24.37 8.70
C PRO A 19 -13.27 -23.51 7.46
N GLY A 20 -11.98 -23.27 7.19
CA GLY A 20 -11.55 -22.36 6.11
C GLY A 20 -12.12 -22.69 4.73
N ARG A 21 -12.33 -23.99 4.41
CA ARG A 21 -12.96 -24.42 3.15
C ARG A 21 -14.39 -23.88 2.96
N LEU A 22 -15.12 -23.65 4.05
CA LEU A 22 -16.49 -23.11 4.01
C LEU A 22 -16.51 -21.59 4.19
N ASN A 23 -15.40 -20.99 4.62
CA ASN A 23 -15.28 -19.56 4.90
C ASN A 23 -14.89 -18.73 3.67
N VAL A 24 -15.23 -19.18 2.46
CA VAL A 24 -14.72 -18.62 1.19
C VAL A 24 -15.06 -17.15 1.03
N LEU A 25 -16.28 -16.73 1.40
CA LEU A 25 -16.72 -15.34 1.24
C LEU A 25 -16.00 -14.39 2.20
N ALA A 26 -15.96 -14.73 3.49
CA ALA A 26 -15.28 -13.89 4.47
C ALA A 26 -13.76 -13.88 4.24
N ASP A 27 -13.18 -15.01 3.84
CA ASP A 27 -11.77 -15.09 3.44
C ASP A 27 -11.51 -14.19 2.23
N ALA A 28 -12.30 -14.29 1.16
CA ALA A 28 -12.15 -13.44 -0.02
C ALA A 28 -12.30 -11.94 0.27
N LEU A 29 -13.22 -11.55 1.15
CA LEU A 29 -13.42 -10.14 1.55
C LEU A 29 -12.36 -9.64 2.54
N SER A 30 -11.81 -10.53 3.37
CA SER A 30 -10.73 -10.20 4.29
C SER A 30 -9.36 -10.15 3.60
N ARG A 31 -9.18 -10.83 2.45
CA ARG A 31 -7.96 -10.73 1.65
C ARG A 31 -7.79 -9.31 1.16
N ARG A 32 -6.61 -8.75 1.36
CA ARG A 32 -6.32 -7.43 0.82
C ARG A 32 -5.92 -7.60 -0.67
N PRO A 33 -6.55 -6.85 -1.59
CA PRO A 33 -6.35 -7.01 -3.02
C PRO A 33 -4.92 -6.71 -3.48
N ASP A 34 -4.16 -5.95 -2.68
CA ASP A 34 -2.74 -5.64 -2.88
C ASP A 34 -1.79 -6.84 -2.67
N TYR A 35 -2.25 -7.93 -2.05
CA TYR A 35 -1.47 -9.19 -1.90
C TYR A 35 -1.89 -10.29 -2.88
N ALA A 36 -2.83 -10.04 -3.79
CA ALA A 36 -3.19 -11.03 -4.79
C ALA A 36 -2.03 -11.24 -5.77
N VAL A 37 -1.52 -12.47 -5.85
CA VAL A 37 -0.58 -12.88 -6.91
C VAL A 37 -1.24 -12.59 -8.25
N LYS A 38 -0.57 -11.80 -9.10
CA LYS A 38 -1.06 -11.46 -10.43
C LYS A 38 -0.94 -12.67 -11.34
N THR A 39 -1.82 -13.66 -11.22
CA THR A 39 -2.08 -14.55 -12.34
C THR A 39 -2.98 -13.79 -13.31
N ALA A 40 -2.49 -13.59 -14.53
CA ALA A 40 -3.19 -12.87 -15.59
C ALA A 40 -4.39 -13.69 -16.10
N ASP A 41 -5.45 -13.78 -15.30
CA ASP A 41 -6.73 -14.28 -15.76
C ASP A 41 -7.50 -13.10 -16.38
N ALA A 42 -7.59 -13.12 -17.72
CA ALA A 42 -8.19 -12.06 -18.56
C ALA A 42 -9.67 -11.73 -18.27
N ASN A 43 -10.29 -12.36 -17.26
CA ASN A 43 -11.69 -12.18 -16.89
C ASN A 43 -11.92 -11.64 -15.47
N ARG A 44 -10.87 -11.26 -14.73
CA ARG A 44 -11.06 -10.49 -13.48
C ARG A 44 -11.17 -9.01 -13.82
N ILE A 45 -12.33 -8.41 -13.55
CA ILE A 45 -12.43 -6.97 -13.27
C ILE A 45 -11.63 -6.73 -11.99
N GLY A 46 -10.31 -6.63 -12.13
CA GLY A 46 -9.41 -6.35 -11.03
C GLY A 46 -9.68 -4.94 -10.55
N VAL A 47 -9.92 -4.77 -9.25
CA VAL A 47 -9.90 -3.44 -8.64
C VAL A 47 -8.49 -2.90 -8.83
N GLU A 48 -8.36 -1.89 -9.68
CA GLU A 48 -7.12 -1.17 -9.92
C GLU A 48 -6.59 -0.63 -8.58
N ARG A 49 -5.26 -0.61 -8.44
CA ARG A 49 -4.58 -0.14 -7.22
C ARG A 49 -5.12 1.24 -6.82
N VAL A 50 -5.95 1.30 -5.78
CA VAL A 50 -6.58 2.55 -5.31
C VAL A 50 -5.56 3.58 -4.81
N SER A 51 -4.33 3.15 -4.51
CA SER A 51 -3.29 3.94 -3.84
C SER A 51 -1.95 3.90 -4.56
N ALA A 52 -1.93 3.74 -5.89
CA ALA A 52 -0.68 3.95 -6.62
C ALA A 52 -0.31 5.46 -6.58
N PRO A 53 0.98 5.82 -6.50
CA PRO A 53 1.37 7.22 -6.58
C PRO A 53 0.91 7.82 -7.91
N SER A 54 0.36 9.04 -7.88
CA SER A 54 0.00 9.76 -9.08
C SER A 54 1.24 10.02 -9.96
N SER A 55 1.03 10.07 -11.27
CA SER A 55 2.10 10.36 -12.23
C SER A 55 2.77 11.72 -11.98
N SER A 56 2.01 12.71 -11.49
CA SER A 56 2.57 14.01 -11.09
C SER A 56 3.50 13.85 -9.89
N LEU A 57 3.08 13.15 -8.83
CA LEU A 57 3.92 12.87 -7.67
C LEU A 57 5.22 12.14 -8.06
N ILE A 58 5.15 11.18 -8.97
CA ILE A 58 6.33 10.49 -9.50
C ILE A 58 7.30 11.48 -10.19
N ASN A 59 6.78 12.44 -10.94
CA ASN A 59 7.61 13.44 -11.60
C ASN A 59 8.30 14.37 -10.58
N ASP A 60 7.59 14.74 -9.51
CA ASP A 60 8.15 15.58 -8.46
C ASP A 60 9.24 14.87 -7.67
N VAL A 61 9.07 13.56 -7.38
CA VAL A 61 10.14 12.74 -6.78
C VAL A 61 11.37 12.69 -7.69
N LYS A 62 11.18 12.47 -9.00
CA LYS A 62 12.29 12.48 -9.97
C LYS A 62 12.99 13.84 -10.04
N ALA A 63 12.24 14.93 -9.96
CA ALA A 63 12.81 16.27 -9.93
C ALA A 63 13.62 16.51 -8.65
N ALA A 64 13.14 16.04 -7.50
CA ALA A 64 13.83 16.18 -6.22
C ALA A 64 15.19 15.45 -6.20
N TYR A 65 15.32 14.33 -6.91
CA TYR A 65 16.60 13.64 -7.07
C TYR A 65 17.68 14.52 -7.71
N ALA A 66 17.33 15.52 -8.51
CA ALA A 66 18.31 16.44 -9.08
C ALA A 66 19.04 17.28 -8.03
N ASN A 67 18.50 17.40 -6.82
CA ASN A 67 19.05 18.21 -5.73
C ASN A 67 19.62 17.38 -4.57
N ASP A 68 19.43 16.06 -4.59
CA ASP A 68 19.81 15.16 -3.50
C ASP A 68 21.03 14.31 -3.89
N ALA A 69 22.15 14.53 -3.20
CA ALA A 69 23.41 13.84 -3.50
C ALA A 69 23.34 12.33 -3.22
N ASP A 70 22.63 11.93 -2.16
CA ASP A 70 22.50 10.53 -1.75
C ASP A 70 21.56 9.79 -2.71
N ALA A 71 20.45 10.42 -3.10
CA ALA A 71 19.53 9.85 -4.08
C ALA A 71 20.16 9.71 -5.48
N LYS A 72 21.02 10.65 -5.89
CA LYS A 72 21.81 10.53 -7.14
C LYS A 72 22.74 9.33 -7.13
N GLN A 73 23.37 9.07 -5.98
CA GLN A 73 24.24 7.91 -5.82
C GLN A 73 23.43 6.62 -5.91
N LEU A 74 22.26 6.53 -5.24
CA LEU A 74 21.40 5.35 -5.34
C LEU A 74 20.86 5.12 -6.75
N LEU A 75 20.51 6.18 -7.49
CA LEU A 75 20.03 6.06 -8.87
C LEU A 75 21.13 5.54 -9.83
N SER A 76 22.40 5.90 -9.58
CA SER A 76 23.52 5.38 -10.39
C SER A 76 23.79 3.89 -10.10
N TYR A 77 23.64 3.45 -8.85
CA TYR A 77 23.70 2.02 -8.49
C TYR A 77 22.53 1.23 -9.06
N ALA A 78 21.30 1.78 -9.05
CA ALA A 78 20.10 1.12 -9.56
C ALA A 78 20.04 1.03 -11.10
N SER A 79 20.78 1.90 -11.81
CA SER A 79 20.88 1.86 -13.29
C SER A 79 21.86 0.81 -13.81
N ALA A 80 22.57 0.11 -12.91
CA ALA A 80 23.36 -1.06 -13.30
C ALA A 80 22.42 -2.20 -13.71
N PRO A 81 22.69 -2.91 -14.82
CA PRO A 81 21.83 -4.01 -15.29
C PRO A 81 22.04 -5.25 -14.41
N SER A 82 21.59 -5.21 -13.16
CA SER A 82 21.44 -6.42 -12.36
C SER A 82 20.03 -6.96 -12.59
N ALA A 83 19.96 -8.11 -13.24
CA ALA A 83 18.76 -8.93 -13.39
C ALA A 83 18.21 -9.25 -12.00
N VAL A 84 17.25 -8.45 -11.54
CA VAL A 84 16.42 -8.81 -10.39
C VAL A 84 14.99 -8.82 -10.88
N ASP A 85 14.43 -10.00 -10.67
CA ASP A 85 13.07 -10.48 -10.89
C ASP A 85 11.98 -9.47 -10.49
N ASP A 86 10.75 -9.75 -10.91
CA ASP A 86 9.51 -8.95 -10.98
C ASP A 86 8.99 -8.35 -9.64
N ASP A 87 9.89 -7.96 -8.74
CA ASP A 87 9.62 -7.30 -7.47
C ASP A 87 9.25 -5.83 -7.69
N VAL A 88 8.18 -5.41 -7.02
CA VAL A 88 7.69 -4.03 -7.04
C VAL A 88 8.80 -3.09 -6.57
N VAL A 89 9.43 -2.39 -7.51
CA VAL A 89 10.46 -1.38 -7.22
C VAL A 89 9.83 -0.26 -6.39
N ARG A 90 10.23 -0.17 -5.12
CA ARG A 90 9.85 0.96 -4.26
C ARG A 90 10.72 2.17 -4.56
N ILE A 91 10.13 3.34 -4.41
CA ILE A 91 10.71 4.62 -4.80
C ILE A 91 11.39 5.25 -3.58
N VAL A 92 12.68 5.59 -3.71
CA VAL A 92 13.39 6.31 -2.64
C VAL A 92 12.85 7.74 -2.55
N VAL A 93 12.56 8.25 -1.35
CA VAL A 93 12.11 9.63 -1.21
C VAL A 93 13.27 10.50 -0.72
N SER A 94 13.59 11.54 -1.48
CA SER A 94 14.56 12.56 -1.07
C SER A 94 14.22 13.15 0.31
N ASN A 95 15.20 13.68 1.03
CA ASN A 95 14.99 14.39 2.31
C ASN A 95 14.37 15.79 2.14
N ASP A 96 13.46 15.94 1.17
CA ASP A 96 12.70 17.15 0.90
C ASP A 96 11.40 17.14 1.72
N TYR A 97 11.20 18.18 2.53
CA TYR A 97 10.06 18.27 3.44
C TYR A 97 8.72 18.40 2.70
N ASP A 98 8.67 19.25 1.68
CA ASP A 98 7.45 19.53 0.93
C ASP A 98 7.01 18.29 0.13
N LEU A 99 7.97 17.57 -0.43
CA LEU A 99 7.73 16.30 -1.12
C LEU A 99 7.17 15.24 -0.16
N ARG A 100 7.77 15.08 1.02
CA ARG A 100 7.28 14.15 2.04
C ARG A 100 5.88 14.50 2.53
N MET A 101 5.59 15.79 2.71
CA MET A 101 4.26 16.26 3.06
C MET A 101 3.24 15.98 1.96
N ARG A 102 3.62 16.16 0.69
CA ARG A 102 2.75 15.84 -0.44
C ARG A 102 2.46 14.34 -0.56
N ILE A 103 3.46 13.49 -0.36
CA ILE A 103 3.29 12.04 -0.30
C ILE A 103 2.30 11.68 0.82
N MET A 104 2.47 12.26 2.02
CA MET A 104 1.55 12.03 3.14
C MET A 104 0.12 12.47 2.79
N TYR A 105 -0.05 13.66 2.22
CA TYR A 105 -1.35 14.17 1.80
C TYR A 105 -2.04 13.24 0.80
N GLU A 106 -1.33 12.77 -0.22
CA GLU A 106 -1.90 11.92 -1.25
C GLU A 106 -2.36 10.56 -0.71
N TYR A 107 -1.65 10.02 0.27
CA TYR A 107 -1.95 8.72 0.88
C TYR A 107 -2.89 8.80 2.09
N HIS A 108 -3.11 9.99 2.64
CA HIS A 108 -3.96 10.19 3.81
C HIS A 108 -5.19 11.04 3.50
N ASP A 109 -5.00 12.26 3.02
CA ASP A 109 -6.04 13.29 2.93
C ASP A 109 -6.70 13.40 1.54
N ALA A 110 -6.12 12.77 0.52
CA ALA A 110 -6.72 12.77 -0.81
C ALA A 110 -8.14 12.16 -0.75
N PRO A 111 -9.12 12.70 -1.52
CA PRO A 111 -10.48 12.17 -1.55
C PRO A 111 -10.56 10.67 -1.84
N THR A 112 -9.61 10.15 -2.63
CA THR A 112 -9.49 8.74 -3.01
C THR A 112 -8.80 7.86 -1.93
N ALA A 113 -8.04 8.45 -1.01
CA ALA A 113 -7.29 7.74 0.01
C ALA A 113 -8.16 7.19 1.15
N ARG A 114 -9.37 7.75 1.32
CA ARG A 114 -10.35 7.36 2.35
C ARG A 114 -9.84 7.59 3.80
N HIS A 115 -8.94 8.55 4.02
CA HIS A 115 -8.47 8.95 5.36
C HIS A 115 -8.09 7.75 6.25
N PRO A 116 -7.14 6.91 5.80
CA PRO A 116 -6.75 5.72 6.53
C PRO A 116 -6.10 6.11 7.86
N GLY A 117 -6.38 5.33 8.90
CA GLY A 117 -5.68 5.48 10.17
C GLY A 117 -4.17 5.21 10.03
N ARG A 118 -3.39 5.73 10.98
CA ARG A 118 -1.91 5.74 10.98
C ARG A 118 -1.24 4.44 10.50
N GLU A 119 -1.64 3.29 11.04
CA GLU A 119 -1.02 1.99 10.68
C GLU A 119 -1.25 1.65 9.20
N LYS A 120 -2.45 1.92 8.70
CA LYS A 120 -2.80 1.67 7.31
C LYS A 120 -2.10 2.64 6.38
N THR A 121 -1.97 3.91 6.76
CA THR A 121 -1.16 4.90 6.02
C THR A 121 0.30 4.45 5.92
N TYR A 122 0.90 4.02 7.04
CA TYR A 122 2.27 3.51 7.06
C TYR A 122 2.46 2.30 6.14
N LEU A 123 1.52 1.35 6.15
CA LEU A 123 1.56 0.19 5.26
C LEU A 123 1.43 0.57 3.78
N LEU A 124 0.63 1.58 3.45
CA LEU A 124 0.53 2.06 2.07
C LEU A 124 1.79 2.79 1.63
N LEU A 125 2.39 3.61 2.50
CA LEU A 125 3.63 4.32 2.21
C LEU A 125 4.81 3.37 2.02
N THR A 126 5.02 2.45 2.96
CA THR A 126 6.12 1.46 2.89
C THR A 126 5.96 0.44 1.76
N ARG A 127 4.77 0.34 1.16
CA ARG A 127 4.56 -0.49 -0.04
C ARG A 127 5.21 0.13 -1.26
N ASP A 128 5.15 1.45 -1.40
CA ASP A 128 5.52 2.16 -2.63
C ASP A 128 6.81 2.98 -2.47
N PHE A 129 7.21 3.31 -1.24
CA PHE A 129 8.37 4.17 -0.94
C PHE A 129 9.36 3.53 0.03
N PHE A 130 10.63 3.96 -0.09
CA PHE A 130 11.72 3.74 0.86
C PHE A 130 12.06 5.03 1.61
#